data_AF-A0A2A9MJ85-F1
#
_entry.id   AF-A0A2A9MJ85-F1
#
_cell.length_a   1.000
_cell.length_b   1.000
_cell.length_c   1.000
_cell.angle_alpha   90.00
_cell.angle_beta   90.00
_cell.angle_gamma   90.00
#
_symmetry.space_group_name_H-M   'P 1'
#
loop_
_entity.id
_entity.type
_entity.pdbx_description
1 polymer ?
#
loop_
_entity_poly.entity_id
_entity_poly.type
_entity_poly.pdbx_seq_one_letter_code
_entity_poly.pdbx_strand_id
1 'polypeptide(L)'
;MAIRYWDEGLPQLALRHARMAMDMLRAFDLPLGCAEHLEKAMKEFQKPYAAVERQMIAAATAKTSSIRNHFDLAQLFFAKAMLGACGTRITKRACFANEPTLDLKASLL
;
A
#
# COMPACT_ATOMS: atom_id res chain seq x y z
N MET A 1 -11.32 7.66 -2.88
CA MET A 1 -10.89 6.42 -2.19
C MET A 1 -9.78 5.68 -2.93
N ALA A 2 -9.80 5.55 -4.27
CA ALA A 2 -8.76 4.83 -5.03
C ALA A 2 -7.32 5.28 -4.72
N ILE A 3 -7.04 6.59 -4.72
CA ILE A 3 -5.70 7.13 -4.42
C ILE A 3 -5.22 6.75 -3.01
N ARG A 4 -6.13 6.76 -2.02
CA ARG A 4 -5.80 6.37 -0.65
C ARG A 4 -5.42 4.90 -0.56
N TYR A 5 -6.18 4.00 -1.19
CA TYR A 5 -5.83 2.58 -1.22
C TYR A 5 -4.54 2.31 -1.99
N TRP A 6 -4.24 3.12 -3.01
CA TRP A 6 -2.94 3.07 -3.67
C TRP A 6 -1.83 3.43 -2.69
N ASP A 7 -1.96 4.57 -2.01
CA ASP A 7 -0.99 5.05 -1.03
C ASP A 7 -0.76 4.07 0.14
N GLU A 8 -1.81 3.37 0.57
CA GLU A 8 -1.77 2.33 1.60
C GLU A 8 -1.15 0.99 1.11
N GLY A 9 -0.75 0.88 -0.16
CA GLY A 9 -0.11 -0.32 -0.70
C GLY A 9 -1.10 -1.44 -1.02
N LEU A 10 -2.35 -1.08 -1.32
CA LEU A 10 -3.44 -1.99 -1.67
C LEU A 10 -3.86 -1.81 -3.14
N PRO A 11 -2.99 -2.14 -4.11
CA PRO A 11 -3.21 -1.81 -5.52
C PRO A 11 -4.48 -2.45 -6.12
N GLN A 12 -4.83 -3.66 -5.69
CA GLN A 12 -6.04 -4.33 -6.17
C GLN A 12 -7.32 -3.62 -5.71
N LEU A 13 -7.34 -3.14 -4.47
CA LEU A 13 -8.47 -2.38 -3.94
C LEU A 13 -8.54 -1.00 -4.59
N ALA A 14 -7.40 -0.35 -4.80
CA ALA A 14 -7.30 0.92 -5.52
C ALA A 14 -7.90 0.83 -6.93
N LEU A 15 -7.51 -0.21 -7.71
CA LEU A 15 -8.01 -0.47 -9.05
C LEU A 15 -9.52 -0.76 -9.06
N ARG A 16 -10.02 -1.53 -8.08
CA ARG A 16 -11.46 -1.78 -7.93
C ARG A 16 -12.23 -0.48 -7.73
N HIS A 17 -11.75 0.41 -6.87
CA HIS A 17 -12.41 1.70 -6.63
C HIS A 17 -12.32 2.65 -7.83
N ALA A 18 -11.23 2.63 -8.59
CA ALA A 18 -11.15 3.36 -9.85
C ALA A 18 -12.19 2.86 -10.86
N ARG A 19 -12.38 1.53 -10.94
CA ARG A 19 -13.41 0.92 -11.80
C ARG A 19 -14.83 1.29 -11.38
N MET A 20 -15.13 1.21 -10.09
CA MET A 20 -16.44 1.62 -9.57
C MET A 20 -16.76 3.08 -9.90
N ALA A 21 -15.76 3.98 -9.84
CA ALA A 21 -15.95 5.38 -10.24
C ALA A 21 -16.27 5.50 -11.74
N MET A 22 -15.57 4.75 -12.60
CA MET A 22 -15.88 4.72 -14.04
C MET A 22 -17.28 4.16 -14.31
N ASP A 23 -17.68 3.08 -13.62
CA ASP A 23 -19.00 2.47 -13.79
C ASP A 23 -20.12 3.42 -13.38
N MET A 24 -19.92 4.19 -12.31
CA MET A 24 -20.85 5.27 -11.92
C MET A 24 -20.94 6.35 -12.99
N LEU A 25 -19.81 6.82 -13.54
CA LEU A 25 -19.82 7.85 -14.60
C LEU A 25 -20.56 7.35 -15.86
N ARG A 26 -20.33 6.10 -16.27
CA ARG A 26 -21.05 5.47 -17.40
C ARG A 26 -22.55 5.37 -17.16
N ALA A 27 -22.96 5.06 -15.93
CA ALA A 27 -24.39 4.96 -15.58
C ALA A 27 -25.15 6.29 -15.76
N PHE A 28 -24.44 7.41 -15.75
CA PHE A 28 -25.00 8.75 -15.97
C PHE A 28 -24.57 9.37 -17.31
N ASP A 29 -24.02 8.58 -18.23
CA ASP A 29 -23.52 9.03 -19.54
C ASP A 29 -22.51 10.19 -19.45
N LEU A 30 -21.67 10.17 -18.41
CA LEU A 30 -20.63 11.16 -18.17
C LEU A 30 -19.27 10.69 -18.70
N PRO A 31 -18.39 11.62 -19.13
CA PRO A 31 -17.03 11.28 -19.55
C PRO A 31 -16.22 10.71 -18.37
N LEU A 32 -15.40 9.70 -18.65
CA LEU A 32 -14.59 9.01 -17.63
C LEU A 32 -13.50 9.89 -17.02
N GLY A 33 -12.92 10.78 -17.83
CA GLY A 33 -11.96 11.81 -17.41
C GLY A 33 -10.85 11.27 -16.52
N CYS A 34 -10.74 11.82 -15.30
CA CYS A 34 -9.69 11.46 -14.35
C CYS A 34 -9.76 10.01 -13.87
N ALA A 35 -10.93 9.36 -13.87
CA ALA A 35 -11.07 8.00 -13.38
C ALA A 35 -10.35 6.98 -14.28
N GLU A 36 -10.42 7.17 -15.60
CA GLU A 36 -9.73 6.34 -16.58
C GLU A 36 -8.22 6.56 -16.54
N HIS A 37 -7.78 7.82 -16.54
CA HIS A 37 -6.35 8.17 -16.42
C HIS A 37 -5.73 7.59 -15.15
N LEU A 38 -6.47 7.63 -14.03
CA LEU A 38 -6.03 7.06 -12.76
C LEU A 38 -5.90 5.54 -12.84
N GLU A 39 -6.88 4.83 -13.39
CA GLU A 39 -6.80 3.36 -13.54
C GLU A 39 -5.61 2.96 -14.44
N LYS A 40 -5.41 3.69 -15.55
CA LYS A 40 -4.29 3.48 -16.47
C LYS A 40 -2.94 3.68 -15.78
N ALA A 41 -2.77 4.81 -15.08
CA ALA A 41 -1.53 5.10 -14.35
C ALA A 41 -1.24 4.02 -13.29
N MET A 42 -2.23 3.62 -12.49
CA MET A 42 -2.06 2.55 -11.50
C MET A 42 -1.62 1.23 -12.14
N LYS A 43 -2.19 0.85 -13.30
CA LYS A 43 -1.78 -0.36 -14.03
C LYS A 43 -0.34 -0.26 -14.53
N GLU A 44 0.03 0.89 -15.10
CA GLU A 44 1.38 1.13 -15.63
C GLU A 44 2.43 1.09 -14.52
N PHE A 45 2.17 1.73 -13.38
CA PHE A 45 3.04 1.66 -12.21
C PHE A 45 3.11 0.25 -11.60
N GLN A 46 2.01 -0.51 -11.60
CA GLN A 46 1.97 -1.84 -10.98
C GLN A 46 2.65 -2.92 -11.85
N LYS A 47 2.50 -2.85 -13.17
CA LYS A 47 2.92 -3.89 -14.12
C LYS A 47 4.38 -4.35 -13.96
N PRO A 48 5.40 -3.47 -13.89
CA PRO A 48 6.80 -3.92 -13.79
C PRO A 48 7.12 -4.58 -12.45
N TYR A 49 6.35 -4.31 -11.40
CA TYR A 49 6.65 -4.73 -10.04
C TYR A 49 5.78 -5.87 -9.53
N ALA A 50 4.72 -6.26 -10.24
CA ALA A 50 3.69 -7.18 -9.72
C ALA A 50 4.22 -8.53 -9.23
N ALA A 51 5.23 -9.11 -9.89
CA ALA A 51 5.84 -10.37 -9.47
C ALA A 51 6.76 -10.18 -8.26
N VAL A 52 7.64 -9.17 -8.32
CA VAL A 52 8.63 -8.86 -7.28
C VAL A 52 7.95 -8.43 -5.98
N GLU A 53 6.88 -7.64 -6.07
CA GLU A 53 6.09 -7.20 -4.92
C GLU A 53 5.53 -8.38 -4.13
N ARG A 54 5.00 -9.41 -4.80
CA ARG A 54 4.50 -10.61 -4.12
C ARG A 54 5.60 -11.33 -3.36
N GLN A 55 6.78 -11.46 -3.97
CA GLN A 55 7.94 -12.09 -3.34
C GLN A 55 8.44 -11.28 -2.14
N MET A 56 8.56 -9.96 -2.28
CA MET A 56 9.00 -9.07 -1.21
C MET A 56 7.99 -9.02 -0.05
N ILE A 57 6.69 -9.01 -0.33
CA ILE A 57 5.65 -9.11 0.69
C ILE A 57 5.80 -10.43 1.47
N ALA A 58 5.94 -11.56 0.77
CA ALA A 58 6.13 -12.87 1.42
C ALA A 58 7.40 -12.91 2.29
N ALA A 59 8.51 -12.34 1.80
CA ALA A 59 9.76 -12.25 2.55
C ALA A 59 9.66 -11.33 3.78
N ALA A 60 8.88 -10.25 3.70
CA ALA A 60 8.65 -9.31 4.80
C ALA A 60 7.64 -9.83 5.84
N THR A 61 6.71 -10.70 5.45
CA THR A 61 5.72 -11.31 6.38
C THR A 61 6.14 -12.66 6.93
N ALA A 62 7.23 -13.25 6.42
CA ALA A 62 7.80 -14.48 6.96
C ALA A 62 8.16 -14.34 8.45
N LYS A 63 8.04 -15.44 9.21
CA LYS A 63 8.45 -15.51 10.63
C LYS A 63 9.92 -15.11 10.83
N THR A 64 10.76 -15.43 9.86
CA THR A 64 12.20 -15.13 9.84
C THR A 64 12.54 -13.85 9.07
N SER A 65 11.56 -12.95 8.88
CA SER A 65 11.77 -11.71 8.12
C SER A 65 12.86 -10.82 8.72
N SER A 66 13.82 -10.41 7.91
CA SER A 66 14.89 -9.50 8.31
C SER A 66 14.48 -8.03 8.15
N ILE A 67 15.18 -7.11 8.83
CA ILE A 67 15.00 -5.66 8.62
C ILE A 67 15.20 -5.29 7.15
N ARG A 68 16.17 -5.94 6.47
CA ARG A 68 16.44 -5.73 5.05
C ARG A 68 15.22 -6.01 4.18
N ASN A 69 14.47 -7.08 4.44
CA ASN A 69 13.26 -7.41 3.69
C ASN A 69 12.19 -6.30 3.80
N HIS A 70 12.03 -5.68 4.97
CA HIS A 70 11.09 -4.57 5.15
C HIS A 70 11.58 -3.30 4.45
N PHE A 71 12.89 -3.05 4.47
CA PHE A 71 13.49 -1.91 3.79
C PHE A 71 13.38 -2.03 2.26
N ASP A 72 13.68 -3.20 1.69
CA ASP A 72 13.54 -3.45 0.25
C ASP A 72 12.07 -3.30 -0.19
N LEU A 73 11.12 -3.77 0.63
CA LEU A 73 9.70 -3.56 0.37
C LEU A 73 9.29 -2.08 0.48
N ALA A 74 9.87 -1.33 1.42
CA ALA A 74 9.62 0.12 1.53
C ALA A 74 10.16 0.88 0.32
N GLN A 75 11.34 0.52 -0.18
CA GLN A 75 11.89 1.10 -1.42
C GLN A 75 10.99 0.84 -2.61
N LEU A 76 10.44 -0.38 -2.73
CA LEU A 76 9.49 -0.70 -3.78
C LEU A 76 8.23 0.16 -3.69
N PHE A 77 7.68 0.34 -2.49
CA PHE A 77 6.51 1.21 -2.29
C PHE A 77 6.82 2.68 -2.57
N PHE A 78 8.00 3.16 -2.21
CA PHE A 78 8.45 4.51 -2.57
C PHE A 78 8.53 4.70 -4.09
N ALA A 79 9.12 3.74 -4.81
CA ALA A 79 9.21 3.77 -6.27
C ALA A 79 7.84 3.77 -6.98
N LYS A 80 6.80 3.29 -6.30
CA LYS A 80 5.40 3.30 -6.76
C LYS A 80 4.58 4.48 -6.24
N ALA A 81 5.22 5.45 -5.58
CA ALA A 81 4.57 6.58 -4.91
C ALA A 81 3.48 6.17 -3.89
N MET A 82 3.69 5.03 -3.22
CA MET A 82 2.85 4.53 -2.13
C MET A 82 3.47 4.94 -0.79
N LEU A 83 3.37 6.22 -0.45
CA LEU A 83 4.11 6.84 0.65
C LEU A 83 3.59 6.39 2.02
N GLY A 84 2.28 6.22 2.17
CA GLY A 84 1.68 5.66 3.37
C GLY A 84 2.21 4.25 3.67
N ALA A 85 2.21 3.37 2.66
CA ALA A 85 2.77 2.03 2.77
C ALA A 85 4.27 2.05 3.07
N CYS A 86 5.05 2.89 2.39
CA CYS A 86 6.48 3.07 2.65
C CYS A 86 6.74 3.46 4.12
N GLY A 87 6.06 4.51 4.61
CA GLY A 87 6.20 5.00 5.98
C GLY A 87 5.90 3.94 7.03
N THR A 88 4.85 3.13 6.83
CA THR A 88 4.52 2.04 7.78
C THR A 88 5.59 0.95 7.86
N ARG A 89 6.31 0.68 6.78
CA ARG A 89 7.36 -0.35 6.75
C ARG A 89 8.66 0.10 7.40
N ILE A 90 8.97 1.38 7.29
CA ILE A 90 10.15 1.98 7.94
C ILE A 90 9.90 2.13 9.45
N THR A 91 8.73 2.63 9.85
CA THR A 91 8.45 2.97 11.26
C THR A 91 8.14 1.76 12.15
N LYS A 92 7.41 0.74 11.67
CA LYS A 92 6.95 -0.38 12.52
C LYS A 92 8.06 -1.28 13.10
N ARG A 93 9.29 -1.22 12.60
CA ARG A 93 10.43 -1.98 13.15
C ARG A 93 11.64 -1.13 13.52
N ALA A 94 11.91 -0.03 12.82
CA ALA A 94 13.05 0.82 13.16
C ALA A 94 12.79 1.69 14.40
N CYS A 95 11.54 2.07 14.67
CA CYS A 95 11.19 2.91 15.83
C CYS A 95 10.73 2.10 17.06
N PHE A 96 10.11 0.93 16.86
CA PHE A 96 9.58 0.10 17.97
C PHE A 96 10.57 -0.97 18.48
N ALA A 97 11.83 -0.95 18.04
CA ALA A 97 12.86 -1.82 18.63
C ALA A 97 13.21 -1.44 20.08
N ASN A 98 12.73 -0.30 20.59
CA ASN A 98 13.01 0.22 21.93
C ASN A 98 11.78 0.78 22.68
N GLU A 99 10.55 0.48 22.25
CA GLU A 99 9.41 0.83 23.11
C GLU A 99 9.27 -0.23 24.20
N PRO A 100 9.41 0.12 25.50
CA PRO A 100 8.96 -0.78 26.54
C PRO A 100 7.49 -1.05 26.28
N THR A 101 7.10 -2.33 26.28
CA THR A 101 5.70 -2.74 26.33
C THR A 101 5.03 -2.04 27.51
N LEU A 102 4.39 -0.91 27.24
CA LEU A 102 3.48 -0.27 28.18
C LEU A 102 2.27 -1.20 28.28
N ASP A 103 2.32 -2.05 29.30
CA ASP A 103 1.21 -2.89 29.71
C ASP A 103 0.06 -1.97 30.14
N LEU A 104 -0.84 -1.70 29.20
CA LEU A 104 -2.07 -0.93 29.37
C LEU A 104 -3.06 -1.56 30.38
N LYS A 105 -2.71 -2.69 31.03
CA LYS A 105 -3.48 -3.25 32.15
C LYS A 105 -3.10 -2.69 33.52
N ALA A 106 -2.04 -1.90 33.64
CA ALA A 106 -1.59 -1.37 34.92
C ALA A 106 -2.20 -0.01 35.32
N SER A 107 -3.05 0.60 34.49
CA SER A 107 -3.63 1.95 34.76
C SER A 107 -5.13 1.95 35.08
N LEU A 108 -5.70 0.81 35.45
CA LEU A 108 -7.09 0.71 35.94
C LEU A 108 -7.16 -0.03 37.29
N LEU A 109 -6.33 0.38 38.25
CA LEU A 109 -6.54 0.14 39.68
C LEU A 109 -6.38 1.45 40.44
#